data_AF-A0A916TJX3-F1
#
_entry.id   AF-A0A916TJX3-F1
#
_cell.length_a   1.000
_cell.length_b   1.000
_cell.length_c   1.000
_cell.angle_alpha   90.00
_cell.angle_beta   90.00
_cell.angle_gamma   90.00
#
_symmetry.space_group_name_H-M   'P 1'
#
loop_
_entity.id
_entity.type
_entity.pdbx_description
1 polymer ?
#
loop_
_entity_poly.entity_id
_entity_poly.type
_entity_poly.pdbx_seq_one_letter_code
_entity_poly.pdbx_strand_id
1 'polypeptide(L)'
;MARLLDTAQRALQPASGQPDAASFDRQFTEELMRIVPETDIIALQACALRRKTALSHARQGARRQSAQVFSEIRQLLAGARLAAPTQLTISSFLASAEAYHHFKFNERGEDTAKLMLSLRLDRVLHDRYRLESIDIHRLQTVSNFARMKKADGDLPGALRLLWQGILYCNADRSAWPFPELALRRTGVRGSAVWTTMAGQLLGEFALIISETQSGPRRGEVMACLKSLSADAGAPLPEACRAAVSAKHALLSGDETGVLAGAEHALSAGFHDNPLVCLLLLRDARQVLEQTSPRDAKILVKLMDQARASFQRIPKLLLEAAPA
;
A
#
# COMPACT_ATOMS: atom_id res chain seq x y z
N MET A 1 -26.21 -8.44 -13.35
CA MET A 1 -25.18 -9.10 -14.18
C MET A 1 -24.73 -8.24 -15.36
N ALA A 2 -25.61 -7.90 -16.31
CA ALA A 2 -25.25 -7.03 -17.45
C ALA A 2 -24.62 -5.70 -16.99
N ARG A 3 -25.12 -5.11 -15.90
CA ARG A 3 -24.53 -3.91 -15.27
C ARG A 3 -23.12 -4.14 -14.75
N LEU A 4 -22.88 -5.17 -13.95
CA LEU A 4 -21.53 -5.54 -13.49
C LEU A 4 -20.53 -5.70 -14.65
N LEU A 5 -20.91 -6.39 -15.72
CA LEU A 5 -20.03 -6.59 -16.89
C LEU A 5 -19.72 -5.27 -17.60
N ASP A 6 -20.72 -4.42 -17.82
CA ASP A 6 -20.54 -3.09 -18.40
C ASP A 6 -19.67 -2.18 -17.52
N THR A 7 -19.96 -2.14 -16.22
CA THR A 7 -19.17 -1.39 -15.23
C THR A 7 -17.74 -1.90 -15.19
N ALA A 8 -17.52 -3.23 -15.21
CA ALA A 8 -16.19 -3.82 -15.25
C ALA A 8 -15.44 -3.41 -16.51
N GLN A 9 -16.09 -3.48 -17.67
CA GLN A 9 -15.48 -3.06 -18.94
C GLN A 9 -15.07 -1.59 -18.90
N ARG A 10 -15.91 -0.70 -18.35
CA ARG A 10 -15.58 0.72 -18.18
C ARG A 10 -14.46 0.96 -17.17
N ALA A 11 -14.52 0.30 -16.01
CA ALA A 11 -13.54 0.47 -14.94
C ALA A 11 -12.13 -0.05 -15.29
N LEU A 12 -12.04 -0.99 -16.24
CA LEU A 12 -10.78 -1.55 -16.73
C LEU A 12 -10.18 -0.79 -17.92
N GLN A 13 -10.90 0.19 -18.48
CA GLN A 13 -10.32 1.08 -19.48
C GLN A 13 -9.29 2.01 -18.82
N PRO A 14 -8.12 2.25 -19.45
CA PRO A 14 -7.15 3.19 -18.90
C PRO A 14 -7.79 4.57 -18.78
N ALA A 15 -7.85 5.10 -17.56
CA ALA A 15 -8.31 6.47 -17.35
C ALA A 15 -7.38 7.44 -18.09
N SER A 16 -7.93 8.25 -18.99
CA SER A 16 -7.22 9.35 -19.63
C SER A 16 -6.87 10.38 -18.55
N GLY A 17 -5.60 10.44 -18.15
CA GLY A 17 -5.14 11.37 -17.11
C GLY A 17 -4.82 10.71 -15.77
N GLN A 18 -4.33 9.46 -15.77
CA GLN A 18 -3.76 8.85 -14.56
C GLN A 18 -2.86 9.85 -13.84
N PRO A 19 -3.01 10.00 -12.51
CA PRO A 19 -2.13 10.86 -11.76
C PRO A 19 -0.69 10.39 -11.94
N ASP A 20 0.11 11.27 -12.52
CA ASP A 20 1.48 10.98 -12.87
C ASP A 20 2.23 10.64 -11.57
N ALA A 21 2.74 9.41 -11.44
CA ALA A 21 3.62 9.04 -10.33
C ALA A 21 4.82 10.00 -10.24
N ALA A 22 5.22 10.60 -11.38
CA ALA A 22 6.24 11.63 -11.41
C ALA A 22 5.79 12.95 -10.77
N SER A 23 4.50 13.19 -10.54
CA SER A 23 3.99 14.35 -9.80
C SER A 23 4.34 14.28 -8.31
N PHE A 24 4.22 13.12 -7.67
CA PHE A 24 4.67 12.94 -6.29
C PHE A 24 6.18 13.04 -6.18
N ASP A 25 6.92 12.31 -7.02
CA ASP A 25 8.38 12.32 -6.98
C ASP A 25 8.91 13.75 -7.21
N ARG A 26 8.24 14.52 -8.08
CA ARG A 26 8.55 15.93 -8.30
C ARG A 26 8.22 16.77 -7.06
N GLN A 27 7.03 16.66 -6.47
CA GLN A 27 6.68 17.40 -5.26
C GLN A 27 7.63 17.10 -4.09
N PHE A 28 7.90 15.82 -3.82
CA PHE A 28 8.83 15.38 -2.79
C PHE A 28 10.24 15.93 -3.05
N THR A 29 10.71 15.86 -4.30
CA THR A 29 12.01 16.42 -4.69
C THR A 29 12.04 17.93 -4.50
N GLU A 30 11.01 18.66 -4.93
CA GLU A 30 10.92 20.11 -4.77
C GLU A 30 10.94 20.54 -3.30
N GLU A 31 10.16 19.89 -2.44
CA GLU A 31 10.17 20.15 -1.00
C GLU A 31 11.52 19.82 -0.38
N LEU A 32 12.13 18.71 -0.77
CA LEU A 32 13.43 18.27 -0.29
C LEU A 32 14.55 19.24 -0.68
N MET A 33 14.56 19.72 -1.93
CA MET A 33 15.54 20.70 -2.40
C MET A 33 15.45 22.06 -1.67
N ARG A 34 14.29 22.39 -1.08
CA ARG A 34 14.16 23.62 -0.27
C ARG A 34 14.82 23.52 1.10
N ILE A 35 15.03 22.30 1.61
CA ILE A 35 15.54 22.06 2.98
C ILE A 35 16.91 21.40 3.01
N VAL A 36 17.34 20.79 1.91
CA VAL A 36 18.65 20.16 1.76
C VAL A 36 19.62 21.13 1.09
N PRO A 37 20.81 21.37 1.66
CA PRO A 37 21.84 22.18 1.01
C PRO A 37 22.26 21.58 -0.33
N GLU A 38 22.59 22.42 -1.31
CA GLU A 38 23.02 21.95 -2.64
C GLU A 38 24.24 21.00 -2.57
N THR A 39 25.15 21.25 -1.63
CA THR A 39 26.34 20.42 -1.37
C THR A 39 25.99 18.97 -1.01
N ASP A 40 24.80 18.74 -0.47
CA ASP A 40 24.35 17.44 0.04
C ASP A 40 23.53 16.65 -0.99
N ILE A 41 23.07 17.28 -2.08
CA ILE A 41 22.21 16.66 -3.10
C ILE A 41 22.86 15.41 -3.70
N ILE A 42 24.16 15.48 -4.01
CA ILE A 42 24.91 14.36 -4.59
C ILE A 42 24.91 13.17 -3.64
N ALA A 43 25.13 13.39 -2.34
CA ALA A 43 25.10 12.33 -1.34
C ALA A 43 23.71 11.71 -1.24
N LEU A 44 22.66 12.52 -1.27
CA LEU A 44 21.27 12.07 -1.22
C LEU A 44 20.89 11.19 -2.42
N GLN A 45 21.24 11.63 -3.63
CA GLN A 45 21.02 10.87 -4.87
C GLN A 45 21.82 9.56 -4.89
N ALA A 46 23.09 9.60 -4.50
CA ALA A 46 23.94 8.42 -4.41
C ALA A 46 23.37 7.38 -3.42
N CYS A 47 22.90 7.83 -2.25
CA CYS A 47 22.26 6.95 -1.27
C CYS A 47 20.94 6.37 -1.79
N ALA A 48 20.11 7.18 -2.46
CA ALA A 48 18.85 6.70 -3.04
C ALA A 48 19.08 5.61 -4.10
N LEU A 49 20.09 5.78 -4.97
CA LEU A 49 20.46 4.78 -5.97
C LEU A 49 20.98 3.50 -5.31
N ARG A 50 21.93 3.61 -4.37
CA ARG A 50 22.47 2.45 -3.63
C ARG A 50 21.37 1.70 -2.88
N ARG A 51 20.44 2.41 -2.25
CA ARG A 51 19.27 1.83 -1.58
C ARG A 51 18.42 1.01 -2.55
N LYS A 52 18.16 1.53 -3.76
CA LYS A 52 17.43 0.79 -4.82
C LYS A 52 18.17 -0.48 -5.23
N THR A 53 19.50 -0.42 -5.38
CA THR A 53 20.35 -1.58 -5.66
C THR A 53 20.30 -2.61 -4.52
N ALA A 54 20.42 -2.18 -3.27
CA ALA A 54 20.34 -3.05 -2.09
C ALA A 54 19.00 -3.80 -2.00
N LEU A 55 17.89 -3.09 -2.26
CA LEU A 55 16.55 -3.68 -2.30
C LEU A 55 16.39 -4.65 -3.49
N SER A 56 16.99 -4.36 -4.64
CA SER A 56 17.03 -5.28 -5.78
C SER A 56 17.73 -6.58 -5.42
N HIS A 57 18.91 -6.51 -4.77
CA HIS A 57 19.61 -7.68 -4.27
C HIS A 57 18.79 -8.46 -3.24
N ALA A 58 18.14 -7.79 -2.27
CA ALA A 58 17.28 -8.45 -1.29
C ALA A 58 16.13 -9.22 -1.96
N ARG A 59 15.46 -8.61 -2.95
CA ARG A 59 14.37 -9.25 -3.70
C ARG A 59 14.83 -10.51 -4.44
N GLN A 60 16.05 -10.50 -4.95
CA GLN A 60 16.70 -11.63 -5.63
C GLN A 60 17.27 -12.69 -4.68
N GLY A 61 17.12 -12.52 -3.35
CA GLY A 61 17.66 -13.45 -2.36
C GLY A 61 19.17 -13.29 -2.10
N ALA A 62 19.80 -12.26 -2.69
CA ALA A 62 21.24 -11.99 -2.57
C ALA A 62 21.56 -11.28 -1.23
N ARG A 63 21.47 -12.03 -0.11
CA ARG A 63 21.61 -11.50 1.27
C ARG A 63 22.91 -10.73 1.48
N ARG A 64 24.05 -11.34 1.13
CA ARG A 64 25.38 -10.74 1.36
C ARG A 64 25.56 -9.44 0.57
N GLN A 65 25.20 -9.43 -0.71
CA GLN A 65 25.28 -8.23 -1.56
C GLN A 65 24.37 -7.11 -1.03
N SER A 66 23.14 -7.46 -0.64
CA SER A 66 22.21 -6.48 -0.06
C SER A 66 22.76 -5.85 1.23
N ALA A 67 23.25 -6.68 2.17
CA ALA A 67 23.85 -6.22 3.42
C ALA A 67 25.10 -5.37 3.21
N GLN A 68 25.94 -5.73 2.23
CA GLN A 68 27.12 -4.96 1.86
C GLN A 68 26.75 -3.55 1.39
N VAL A 69 25.80 -3.44 0.45
CA VAL A 69 25.37 -2.13 -0.06
C VAL A 69 24.74 -1.28 1.06
N PHE A 70 23.97 -1.86 1.98
CA PHE A 70 23.48 -1.13 3.16
C PHE A 70 24.63 -0.66 4.07
N SER A 71 25.64 -1.48 4.28
CA SER A 71 26.84 -1.10 5.05
C SER A 71 27.58 0.08 4.41
N GLU A 72 27.70 0.11 3.09
CA GLU A 72 28.33 1.22 2.36
C GLU A 72 27.56 2.53 2.55
N ILE A 73 26.22 2.49 2.54
CA ILE A 73 25.39 3.68 2.81
C ILE A 73 25.64 4.19 4.24
N ARG A 74 25.71 3.29 5.23
CA ARG A 74 26.02 3.66 6.62
C ARG A 74 27.40 4.28 6.78
N GLN A 75 28.41 3.74 6.07
CA GLN A 75 29.76 4.30 6.07
C GLN A 75 29.79 5.71 5.46
N LEU A 76 29.06 5.92 4.36
CA LEU A 76 28.91 7.25 3.76
C LEU A 76 28.29 8.23 4.75
N LEU A 77 27.22 7.83 5.44
CA LEU A 77 26.58 8.65 6.47
C LEU A 77 27.50 8.98 7.65
N ALA A 78 28.29 8.02 8.12
CA ALA A 78 29.19 8.21 9.25
C ALA A 78 30.39 9.12 8.90
N GLY A 79 30.87 9.07 7.66
CA GLY A 79 32.04 9.83 7.21
C GLY A 79 31.72 11.23 6.65
N ALA A 80 30.48 11.46 6.20
CA ALA A 80 30.11 12.71 5.53
C ALA A 80 29.63 13.77 6.54
N ARG A 81 30.11 15.02 6.37
CA ARG A 81 29.60 16.19 7.10
C ARG A 81 28.33 16.73 6.44
N LEU A 82 27.28 15.92 6.45
CA LEU A 82 25.98 16.28 5.88
C LEU A 82 25.17 17.15 6.84
N ALA A 83 24.34 18.04 6.30
CA ALA A 83 23.36 18.77 7.08
C ALA A 83 22.30 17.81 7.69
N ALA A 84 21.76 18.22 8.83
CA ALA A 84 20.77 17.44 9.57
C ALA A 84 19.56 16.96 8.73
N PRO A 85 18.87 17.78 7.90
CA PRO A 85 17.74 17.29 7.08
C PRO A 85 18.16 16.22 6.08
N THR A 86 19.38 16.30 5.53
CA THR A 86 19.95 15.29 4.63
C THR A 86 20.17 13.97 5.38
N GLN A 87 20.84 14.04 6.54
CA GLN A 87 21.11 12.85 7.36
C GLN A 87 19.81 12.15 7.78
N LEU A 88 18.83 12.92 8.22
CA LEU A 88 17.52 12.41 8.63
C LEU A 88 16.79 11.75 7.46
N THR A 89 16.79 12.39 6.29
CA THR A 89 16.15 11.84 5.08
C THR A 89 16.80 10.51 4.69
N ILE A 90 18.12 10.48 4.54
CA ILE A 90 18.81 9.23 4.16
C ILE A 90 18.58 8.15 5.21
N SER A 91 18.69 8.48 6.50
CA SER A 91 18.53 7.53 7.60
C SER A 91 17.11 6.96 7.68
N SER A 92 16.08 7.77 7.44
CA SER A 92 14.69 7.31 7.48
C SER A 92 14.44 6.24 6.41
N PHE A 93 14.71 6.57 5.15
CA PHE A 93 14.49 5.62 4.07
C PHE A 93 15.45 4.42 4.13
N LEU A 94 16.67 4.60 4.64
CA LEU A 94 17.60 3.49 4.87
C LEU A 94 17.02 2.52 5.90
N ALA A 95 16.50 3.01 7.02
CA ALA A 95 15.87 2.18 8.04
C ALA A 95 14.68 1.40 7.48
N SER A 96 13.79 2.05 6.71
CA SER A 96 12.67 1.36 6.04
C SER A 96 13.13 0.27 5.05
N ALA A 97 14.21 0.53 4.31
CA ALA A 97 14.77 -0.46 3.37
C ALA A 97 15.49 -1.62 4.07
N GLU A 98 16.21 -1.35 5.15
CA GLU A 98 16.84 -2.38 5.99
C GLU A 98 15.78 -3.26 6.66
N ALA A 99 14.64 -2.69 7.09
CA ALA A 99 13.54 -3.49 7.62
C ALA A 99 13.07 -4.57 6.63
N TYR A 100 12.95 -4.22 5.35
CA TYR A 100 12.62 -5.20 4.30
C TYR A 100 13.70 -6.28 4.15
N HIS A 101 14.97 -5.92 4.27
CA HIS A 101 16.08 -6.89 4.25
C HIS A 101 15.94 -7.90 5.40
N HIS A 102 15.80 -7.42 6.63
CA HIS A 102 15.64 -8.27 7.82
C HIS A 102 14.41 -9.17 7.69
N PHE A 103 13.28 -8.60 7.27
CA PHE A 103 12.05 -9.34 7.00
C PHE A 103 12.25 -10.46 5.97
N LYS A 104 12.88 -10.15 4.82
CA LYS A 104 13.09 -11.11 3.72
C LYS A 104 13.96 -12.30 4.11
N PHE A 105 14.90 -12.11 5.04
CA PHE A 105 15.82 -13.13 5.51
C PHE A 105 15.47 -13.70 6.90
N ASN A 106 14.25 -13.44 7.38
CA ASN A 106 13.70 -13.96 8.64
C ASN A 106 14.51 -13.57 9.90
N GLU A 107 15.11 -12.39 9.89
CA GLU A 107 15.80 -11.77 11.04
C GLU A 107 14.78 -10.99 11.87
N ARG A 108 13.93 -11.74 12.58
CA ARG A 108 12.74 -11.20 13.27
C ARG A 108 13.11 -10.23 14.39
N GLY A 109 12.36 -9.14 14.50
CA GLY A 109 12.48 -8.14 15.58
C GLY A 109 13.32 -6.93 15.20
N GLU A 110 14.37 -7.11 14.40
CA GLU A 110 15.15 -5.99 13.85
C GLU A 110 14.34 -5.18 12.83
N ASP A 111 13.53 -5.86 12.01
CA ASP A 111 12.61 -5.24 11.05
C ASP A 111 11.64 -4.23 11.69
N THR A 112 11.00 -4.61 12.80
CA THR A 112 10.02 -3.77 13.51
C THR A 112 10.70 -2.53 14.09
N ALA A 113 11.87 -2.71 14.72
CA ALA A 113 12.63 -1.60 15.29
C ALA A 113 13.07 -0.61 14.19
N LYS A 114 13.44 -1.10 13.01
CA LYS A 114 13.84 -0.29 11.86
C LYS A 114 12.67 0.50 11.26
N LEU A 115 11.49 -0.10 11.12
CA LEU A 115 10.30 0.65 10.68
C LEU A 115 9.89 1.71 11.72
N MET A 116 9.96 1.41 13.02
CA MET A 116 9.68 2.41 14.06
C MET A 116 10.69 3.57 14.04
N LEU A 117 11.97 3.27 13.81
CA LEU A 117 13.00 4.30 13.61
C LEU A 117 12.67 5.18 12.41
N SER A 118 12.28 4.59 11.27
CA SER A 118 11.85 5.33 10.08
C SER A 118 10.72 6.31 10.41
N LEU A 119 9.64 5.87 11.05
CA LEU A 119 8.51 6.74 11.39
C LEU A 119 8.88 7.87 12.35
N ARG A 120 9.80 7.62 13.29
CA ARG A 120 10.33 8.65 14.21
C ARG A 120 11.12 9.71 13.44
N LEU A 121 11.98 9.30 12.52
CA LEU A 121 12.76 10.21 11.69
C LEU A 121 11.86 11.02 10.74
N ASP A 122 10.87 10.38 10.11
CA ASP A 122 9.88 11.05 9.27
C ASP A 122 9.09 12.11 10.03
N ARG A 123 8.73 11.84 11.29
CA ARG A 123 8.08 12.83 12.14
C ARG A 123 8.97 14.05 12.36
N VAL A 124 10.27 13.86 12.57
CA VAL A 124 11.21 14.99 12.73
C VAL A 124 11.32 15.79 11.43
N LEU A 125 11.44 15.12 10.28
CA LEU A 125 11.44 15.76 8.96
C LEU A 125 10.18 16.61 8.74
N HIS A 126 9.02 16.05 9.08
CA HIS A 126 7.75 16.75 9.00
C HIS A 126 7.67 17.95 9.96
N ASP A 127 7.84 17.72 11.26
CA ASP A 127 7.54 18.72 12.28
C ASP A 127 8.58 19.86 12.32
N ARG A 128 9.86 19.55 12.10
CA ARG A 128 10.97 20.52 12.19
C ARG A 128 11.31 21.14 10.84
N TYR A 129 11.24 20.40 9.75
CA TYR A 129 11.66 20.86 8.42
C TYR A 129 10.50 21.07 7.45
N ARG A 130 9.24 20.83 7.87
CA ARG A 130 8.03 21.05 7.04
C ARG A 130 8.05 20.25 5.73
N LEU A 131 8.68 19.07 5.74
CA LEU A 131 8.62 18.14 4.62
C LEU A 131 7.28 17.40 4.64
N GLU A 132 6.22 18.01 4.11
CA GLU A 132 4.84 17.50 4.19
C GLU A 132 4.64 16.22 3.38
N SER A 133 5.30 16.13 2.22
CA SER A 133 5.27 14.95 1.34
C SER A 133 5.83 13.67 1.96
N ILE A 134 6.54 13.76 3.11
CA ILE A 134 7.02 12.57 3.84
C ILE A 134 5.88 11.68 4.36
N ASP A 135 4.65 12.21 4.44
CA ASP A 135 3.47 11.44 4.84
C ASP A 135 3.22 10.22 3.96
N ILE A 136 3.60 10.29 2.68
CA ILE A 136 3.49 9.15 1.77
C ILE A 136 4.48 8.05 2.16
N HIS A 137 5.72 8.40 2.51
CA HIS A 137 6.70 7.44 3.03
C HIS A 137 6.25 6.81 4.35
N ARG A 138 5.62 7.62 5.22
CA ARG A 138 5.01 7.13 6.48
C ARG A 138 3.89 6.11 6.21
N LEU A 139 3.02 6.36 5.24
CA LEU A 139 1.96 5.42 4.84
C LEU A 139 2.51 4.14 4.18
N GLN A 140 3.55 4.25 3.37
CA GLN A 140 4.27 3.09 2.84
C GLN A 140 4.89 2.25 3.98
N THR A 141 5.40 2.92 5.02
CA THR A 141 5.93 2.27 6.21
C THR A 141 4.82 1.54 6.99
N VAL A 142 3.61 2.11 7.08
CA VAL A 142 2.41 1.42 7.63
C VAL A 142 2.07 0.15 6.84
N SER A 143 2.08 0.22 5.51
CA SER A 143 1.89 -0.96 4.64
C SER A 143 2.94 -2.04 4.92
N ASN A 144 4.21 -1.66 5.09
CA ASN A 144 5.26 -2.62 5.44
C ASN A 144 5.02 -3.30 6.80
N PHE A 145 4.59 -2.54 7.83
CA PHE A 145 4.16 -3.15 9.10
C PHE A 145 3.03 -4.14 8.91
N ALA A 146 2.01 -3.81 8.11
CA ALA A 146 0.90 -4.72 7.85
C ALA A 146 1.35 -6.02 7.16
N ARG A 147 2.29 -5.94 6.23
CA ARG A 147 2.89 -7.12 5.58
C ARG A 147 3.66 -8.00 6.57
N MET A 148 4.40 -7.39 7.49
CA MET A 148 5.10 -8.12 8.57
C MET A 148 4.11 -8.81 9.50
N LYS A 149 3.10 -8.08 9.97
CA LYS A 149 2.01 -8.63 10.79
C LYS A 149 1.33 -9.81 10.10
N LYS A 150 1.01 -9.69 8.81
CA LYS A 150 0.47 -10.79 8.01
C LYS A 150 1.39 -12.01 8.03
N ALA A 151 2.69 -11.83 7.79
CA ALA A 151 3.67 -12.91 7.76
C ALA A 151 3.87 -13.60 9.12
N ASP A 152 3.75 -12.86 10.22
CA ASP A 152 3.76 -13.39 11.59
C ASP A 152 2.44 -14.10 11.96
N GLY A 153 1.45 -14.07 11.08
CA GLY A 153 0.13 -14.59 11.39
C GLY A 153 -0.65 -13.69 12.34
N ASP A 154 -0.47 -12.38 12.32
CA ASP A 154 -1.38 -11.41 12.95
C ASP A 154 -2.23 -10.73 11.86
N LEU A 155 -3.18 -11.47 11.29
CA LEU A 155 -4.07 -10.97 10.23
C LEU A 155 -4.98 -9.84 10.72
N PRO A 156 -5.61 -9.91 11.91
CA PRO A 156 -6.39 -8.79 12.44
C PRO A 156 -5.54 -7.53 12.63
N GLY A 157 -4.31 -7.66 13.16
CA GLY A 157 -3.38 -6.54 13.29
C GLY A 157 -3.00 -5.92 11.95
N ALA A 158 -2.72 -6.74 10.94
CA ALA A 158 -2.45 -6.28 9.57
C ALA A 158 -3.63 -5.49 8.98
N LEU A 159 -4.86 -6.00 9.11
CA LEU A 159 -6.07 -5.34 8.59
C LEU A 159 -6.35 -4.02 9.31
N ARG A 160 -6.18 -3.96 10.64
CA ARG A 160 -6.34 -2.72 11.41
C ARG A 160 -5.37 -1.62 10.95
N LEU A 161 -4.09 -1.97 10.75
CA LEU A 161 -3.08 -1.01 10.26
C LEU A 161 -3.43 -0.45 8.89
N LEU A 162 -3.83 -1.31 7.95
CA LEU A 162 -4.23 -0.90 6.60
C LEU A 162 -5.48 -0.03 6.65
N TRP A 163 -6.47 -0.40 7.47
CA TRP A 163 -7.70 0.37 7.65
C TRP A 163 -7.44 1.77 8.19
N GLN A 164 -6.63 1.87 9.25
CA GLN A 164 -6.18 3.12 9.83
C GLN A 164 -5.44 3.98 8.80
N GLY A 165 -4.57 3.39 7.98
CA GLY A 165 -3.92 4.08 6.88
C GLY A 165 -4.89 4.60 5.82
N ILE A 166 -5.90 3.81 5.44
CA ILE A 166 -6.95 4.22 4.49
C ILE A 166 -7.75 5.40 5.05
N LEU A 167 -8.17 5.34 6.33
CA LEU A 167 -8.86 6.45 6.99
C LEU A 167 -7.97 7.70 7.06
N TYR A 168 -6.68 7.52 7.37
CA TYR A 168 -5.71 8.61 7.41
C TYR A 168 -5.56 9.33 6.06
N CYS A 169 -5.54 8.60 4.95
CA CYS A 169 -5.56 9.20 3.60
C CYS A 169 -6.83 10.02 3.34
N ASN A 170 -7.95 9.61 3.92
CA ASN A 170 -9.28 10.20 3.71
C ASN A 170 -9.65 11.24 4.79
N ALA A 171 -8.66 12.05 5.16
CA ALA A 171 -8.79 13.20 6.04
C ALA A 171 -9.03 12.92 7.54
N ASP A 172 -9.14 11.68 8.00
CA ASP A 172 -9.18 11.39 9.44
C ASP A 172 -7.76 11.34 10.04
N ARG A 173 -7.32 12.46 10.63
CA ARG A 173 -6.01 12.55 11.29
C ARG A 173 -5.91 11.67 12.54
N SER A 174 -7.03 11.42 13.21
CA SER A 174 -7.05 10.62 14.44
C SER A 174 -6.85 9.13 14.15
N ALA A 175 -7.10 8.71 12.91
CA ALA A 175 -6.91 7.34 12.47
C ALA A 175 -5.44 6.93 12.27
N TRP A 176 -4.46 7.80 12.56
CA TRP A 176 -3.05 7.42 12.44
C TRP A 176 -2.74 6.22 13.39
N PRO A 177 -2.17 5.11 12.87
CA PRO A 177 -2.04 3.85 13.62
C PRO A 177 -1.08 3.88 14.80
N PHE A 178 -0.22 4.91 14.89
CA PHE A 178 0.79 5.04 15.95
C PHE A 178 0.61 6.37 16.69
N PRO A 179 -0.30 6.45 17.69
CA PRO A 179 -0.70 7.71 18.33
C PRO A 179 0.47 8.55 18.84
N GLU A 180 1.49 7.90 19.39
CA GLU A 180 2.71 8.52 19.89
C GLU A 180 3.54 9.19 18.78
N LEU A 181 3.34 8.81 17.53
CA LEU A 181 3.98 9.36 16.33
C LEU A 181 3.03 10.21 15.48
N ALA A 182 1.82 10.51 15.96
CA ALA A 182 0.87 11.36 15.25
C ALA A 182 1.45 12.76 14.99
N LEU A 183 1.12 13.31 13.82
CA LEU A 183 1.60 14.62 13.39
C LEU A 183 0.68 15.73 13.88
N ARG A 184 1.27 16.88 14.22
CA ARG A 184 0.51 18.06 14.70
C ARG A 184 -0.21 18.79 13.57
N ARG A 185 0.33 18.70 12.36
CA ARG A 185 -0.22 19.26 11.12
C ARG A 185 -0.06 18.19 10.06
N THR A 186 -0.92 18.20 9.05
CA THR A 186 -0.74 17.35 7.87
C THR A 186 -0.88 18.26 6.67
N GLY A 187 -0.09 18.03 5.63
CA GLY A 187 -0.15 18.83 4.41
C GLY A 187 -1.51 18.78 3.71
N VAL A 188 -1.62 19.52 2.61
CA VAL A 188 -2.84 19.57 1.80
C VAL A 188 -3.22 18.16 1.31
N ARG A 189 -4.37 17.67 1.76
CA ARG A 189 -4.97 16.39 1.39
C ARG A 189 -5.95 16.59 0.24
N GLY A 190 -6.13 15.57 -0.60
CA GLY A 190 -7.03 15.64 -1.77
C GLY A 190 -6.31 15.73 -3.12
N SER A 191 -4.98 15.67 -3.15
CA SER A 191 -4.25 15.38 -4.38
C SER A 191 -4.43 13.91 -4.75
N ALA A 192 -4.32 13.61 -6.05
CA ALA A 192 -4.47 12.25 -6.57
C ALA A 192 -3.44 11.24 -6.02
N VAL A 193 -2.36 11.72 -5.40
CA VAL A 193 -1.37 10.91 -4.68
C VAL A 193 -1.99 10.22 -3.47
N TRP A 194 -2.80 10.94 -2.68
CA TRP A 194 -3.47 10.37 -1.51
C TRP A 194 -4.51 9.32 -1.90
N THR A 195 -5.26 9.57 -2.98
CA THR A 195 -6.19 8.59 -3.55
C THR A 195 -5.46 7.34 -4.03
N THR A 196 -4.33 7.50 -4.72
CA THR A 196 -3.48 6.39 -5.15
C THR A 196 -2.98 5.57 -3.97
N MET A 197 -2.48 6.23 -2.91
CA MET A 197 -1.98 5.57 -1.71
C MET A 197 -3.11 4.85 -0.95
N ALA A 198 -4.28 5.47 -0.80
CA ALA A 198 -5.46 4.81 -0.22
C ALA A 198 -5.84 3.55 -1.00
N GLY A 199 -5.82 3.62 -2.34
CA GLY A 199 -6.06 2.46 -3.20
C GLY A 199 -5.01 1.37 -3.00
N GLN A 200 -3.72 1.71 -2.86
CA GLN A 200 -2.67 0.72 -2.60
C GLN A 200 -2.89 -0.02 -1.27
N LEU A 201 -3.20 0.72 -0.19
CA LEU A 201 -3.53 0.13 1.10
C LEU A 201 -4.77 -0.75 1.03
N LEU A 202 -5.80 -0.30 0.30
CA LEU A 202 -7.01 -1.09 0.08
C LEU A 202 -6.74 -2.35 -0.73
N GLY A 203 -5.83 -2.30 -1.72
CA GLY A 203 -5.40 -3.48 -2.47
C GLY A 203 -4.78 -4.54 -1.56
N GLU A 204 -3.90 -4.14 -0.65
CA GLU A 204 -3.33 -5.04 0.36
C GLU A 204 -4.37 -5.60 1.33
N PHE A 205 -5.29 -4.75 1.77
CA PHE A 205 -6.39 -5.13 2.63
C PHE A 205 -7.28 -6.19 1.96
N ALA A 206 -7.63 -5.94 0.69
CA ALA A 206 -8.40 -6.85 -0.15
C ALA A 206 -7.69 -8.19 -0.36
N LEU A 207 -6.37 -8.21 -0.54
CA LEU A 207 -5.58 -9.44 -0.71
C LEU A 207 -5.62 -10.31 0.54
N ILE A 208 -5.43 -9.73 1.73
CA ILE A 208 -5.47 -10.48 2.99
C ILE A 208 -6.81 -11.20 3.15
N ILE A 209 -7.92 -10.53 2.84
CA ILE A 209 -9.26 -11.12 2.90
C ILE A 209 -9.42 -12.23 1.85
N SER A 210 -9.01 -11.94 0.62
CA SER A 210 -9.04 -12.87 -0.50
C SER A 210 -8.26 -14.16 -0.26
N GLU A 211 -7.17 -14.13 0.50
CA GLU A 211 -6.37 -15.31 0.87
C GLU A 211 -6.94 -16.10 2.05
N THR A 212 -7.82 -15.48 2.85
CA THR A 212 -8.34 -16.07 4.09
C THR A 212 -9.74 -16.67 3.94
N GLN A 213 -10.36 -16.53 2.78
CA GLN A 213 -11.72 -17.00 2.48
C GLN A 213 -11.97 -18.47 2.81
N SER A 214 -11.00 -19.33 2.51
CA SER A 214 -11.10 -20.78 2.75
C SER A 214 -10.14 -21.27 3.85
N GLY A 215 -9.53 -20.33 4.59
CA GLY A 215 -8.50 -20.64 5.58
C GLY A 215 -9.05 -20.84 7.00
N PRO A 216 -8.29 -21.50 7.90
CA PRO A 216 -8.68 -21.76 9.29
C PRO A 216 -8.91 -20.47 10.11
N ARG A 217 -8.47 -19.32 9.60
CA ARG A 217 -8.53 -18.01 10.27
C ARG A 217 -9.63 -17.09 9.75
N ARG A 218 -10.53 -17.61 8.91
CA ARG A 218 -11.69 -16.88 8.37
C ARG A 218 -12.49 -16.19 9.48
N GLY A 219 -12.77 -16.90 10.59
CA GLY A 219 -13.57 -16.38 11.70
C GLY A 219 -12.93 -15.14 12.37
N GLU A 220 -11.61 -15.17 12.61
CA GLU A 220 -10.87 -14.04 13.18
C GLU A 220 -10.93 -12.81 12.27
N VAL A 221 -10.74 -13.02 10.96
CA VAL A 221 -10.80 -11.95 9.95
C VAL A 221 -12.21 -11.36 9.88
N MET A 222 -13.25 -12.20 9.84
CA MET A 222 -14.65 -11.74 9.85
C MET A 222 -14.97 -10.88 11.07
N ALA A 223 -14.58 -11.33 12.27
CA ALA A 223 -14.79 -10.57 13.50
C ALA A 223 -14.07 -9.21 13.46
N CYS A 224 -12.83 -9.19 12.92
CA CYS A 224 -12.09 -7.96 12.71
C CYS A 224 -12.83 -7.00 11.77
N LEU A 225 -13.29 -7.47 10.60
CA LEU A 225 -14.02 -6.63 9.65
C LEU A 225 -15.29 -6.03 10.25
N LYS A 226 -16.03 -6.81 11.05
CA LYS A 226 -17.22 -6.31 11.74
C LYS A 226 -16.89 -5.16 12.70
N SER A 227 -15.79 -5.27 13.45
CA SER A 227 -15.29 -4.18 14.32
C SER A 227 -14.87 -2.96 13.50
N LEU A 228 -14.12 -3.14 12.42
CA LEU A 228 -13.66 -2.03 11.58
C LEU A 228 -14.81 -1.23 10.96
N SER A 229 -15.89 -1.90 10.57
CA SER A 229 -17.10 -1.27 10.03
C SER A 229 -17.91 -0.52 11.10
N ALA A 230 -17.85 -0.96 12.36
CA ALA A 230 -18.53 -0.30 13.48
C ALA A 230 -17.75 0.91 14.00
N ASP A 231 -16.41 0.86 13.94
CA ASP A 231 -15.50 1.88 14.48
C ASP A 231 -15.27 3.07 13.51
N ALA A 232 -15.85 3.06 12.31
CA ALA A 232 -15.66 4.10 11.30
C ALA A 232 -16.43 5.39 11.67
N GLY A 233 -15.87 6.19 12.59
CA GLY A 233 -16.38 7.52 12.95
C GLY A 233 -16.20 8.59 11.84
N ALA A 234 -15.34 8.33 10.85
CA ALA A 234 -15.13 9.19 9.69
C ALA A 234 -15.70 8.57 8.40
N PRO A 235 -16.31 9.37 7.51
CA PRO A 235 -16.84 8.87 6.26
C PRO A 235 -15.71 8.45 5.31
N LEU A 236 -15.58 7.15 5.08
CA LEU A 236 -14.74 6.62 4.01
C LEU A 236 -15.23 7.08 2.62
N PRO A 237 -14.37 7.07 1.60
CA PRO A 237 -14.84 7.15 0.22
C PRO A 237 -15.84 6.02 -0.07
N GLU A 238 -16.87 6.33 -0.84
CA GLU A 238 -17.92 5.37 -1.19
C GLU A 238 -17.36 4.09 -1.82
N ALA A 239 -16.40 4.25 -2.73
CA ALA A 239 -15.69 3.13 -3.33
C ALA A 239 -15.07 2.21 -2.26
N CYS A 240 -14.32 2.78 -1.30
CA CYS A 240 -13.68 2.00 -0.23
C CYS A 240 -14.72 1.24 0.61
N ARG A 241 -15.84 1.88 0.98
CA ARG A 241 -16.93 1.21 1.70
C ARG A 241 -17.49 0.05 0.89
N ALA A 242 -17.82 0.28 -0.39
CA ALA A 242 -18.38 -0.74 -1.25
C ALA A 242 -17.43 -1.94 -1.42
N ALA A 243 -16.12 -1.69 -1.58
CA ALA A 243 -15.13 -2.76 -1.67
C ALA A 243 -15.03 -3.58 -0.37
N VAL A 244 -15.03 -2.91 0.79
CA VAL A 244 -15.01 -3.60 2.09
C VAL A 244 -16.28 -4.41 2.31
N SER A 245 -17.45 -3.87 1.95
CA SER A 245 -18.72 -4.58 1.99
C SER A 245 -18.71 -5.82 1.08
N ALA A 246 -18.18 -5.71 -0.15
CA ALA A 246 -18.03 -6.85 -1.05
C ALA A 246 -17.14 -7.95 -0.44
N LYS A 247 -16.04 -7.56 0.22
CA LYS A 247 -15.13 -8.49 0.90
C LYS A 247 -15.76 -9.14 2.13
N HIS A 248 -16.56 -8.40 2.89
CA HIS A 248 -17.32 -8.95 4.01
C HIS A 248 -18.38 -9.96 3.52
N ALA A 249 -19.09 -9.64 2.44
CA ALA A 249 -20.06 -10.53 1.80
C ALA A 249 -19.39 -11.82 1.32
N LEU A 250 -18.19 -11.72 0.71
CA LEU A 250 -17.39 -12.87 0.28
C LEU A 250 -17.08 -13.81 1.46
N LEU A 251 -16.62 -13.25 2.58
CA LEU A 251 -16.33 -14.04 3.77
C LEU A 251 -17.59 -14.57 4.47
N SER A 252 -18.75 -13.97 4.23
CA SER A 252 -20.02 -14.41 4.82
C SER A 252 -20.74 -15.43 3.93
N GLY A 253 -20.29 -15.64 2.69
CA GLY A 253 -20.98 -16.47 1.70
C GLY A 253 -22.21 -15.79 1.09
N ASP A 254 -22.33 -14.46 1.20
CA ASP A 254 -23.41 -13.69 0.58
C ASP A 254 -23.06 -13.38 -0.88
N GLU A 255 -23.42 -14.29 -1.77
CA GLU A 255 -23.17 -14.18 -3.21
C GLU A 255 -23.76 -12.90 -3.83
N THR A 256 -24.96 -12.51 -3.39
CA THR A 256 -25.63 -11.30 -3.90
C THR A 256 -24.87 -10.05 -3.45
N GLY A 257 -24.46 -10.01 -2.18
CA GLY A 257 -23.65 -8.94 -1.63
C GLY A 257 -22.28 -8.82 -2.29
N VAL A 258 -21.65 -9.92 -2.69
CA VAL A 258 -20.38 -9.90 -3.44
C VAL A 258 -20.56 -9.20 -4.79
N LEU A 259 -21.56 -9.63 -5.57
CA LEU A 259 -21.79 -9.10 -6.92
C LEU A 259 -22.23 -7.63 -6.89
N ALA A 260 -23.17 -7.29 -6.00
CA ALA A 260 -23.66 -5.93 -5.83
C ALA A 260 -22.57 -4.99 -5.30
N GLY A 261 -21.79 -5.44 -4.32
CA GLY A 261 -20.67 -4.68 -3.76
C GLY A 261 -19.55 -4.46 -4.77
N ALA A 262 -19.23 -5.47 -5.59
CA ALA A 262 -18.26 -5.33 -6.68
C ALA A 262 -18.73 -4.33 -7.74
N GLU A 263 -20.00 -4.43 -8.19
CA GLU A 263 -20.59 -3.47 -9.14
C GLU A 263 -20.53 -2.04 -8.59
N HIS A 264 -20.92 -1.86 -7.33
CA HIS A 264 -20.92 -0.56 -6.66
C HIS A 264 -19.51 0.01 -6.53
N ALA A 265 -18.55 -0.79 -6.04
CA ALA A 265 -17.17 -0.35 -5.87
C ALA A 265 -16.51 0.05 -7.19
N LEU A 266 -16.75 -0.71 -8.26
CA LEU A 266 -16.25 -0.39 -9.60
C LEU A 266 -16.90 0.90 -10.15
N SER A 267 -18.20 1.08 -9.95
CA SER A 267 -18.94 2.28 -10.37
C SER A 267 -18.51 3.53 -9.61
N ALA A 268 -18.17 3.39 -8.34
CA ALA A 268 -17.79 4.48 -7.44
C ALA A 268 -16.35 5.01 -7.65
N GLY A 269 -15.59 4.46 -8.60
CA GLY A 269 -14.38 5.12 -9.11
C GLY A 269 -13.03 4.52 -8.72
N PHE A 270 -12.90 3.19 -8.64
CA PHE A 270 -11.58 2.54 -8.51
C PHE A 270 -10.79 2.35 -9.81
N HIS A 271 -11.17 3.02 -10.92
CA HIS A 271 -10.46 2.90 -12.19
C HIS A 271 -8.95 3.22 -12.08
N ASP A 272 -8.56 4.08 -11.14
CA ASP A 272 -7.16 4.41 -10.86
C ASP A 272 -6.41 3.35 -10.02
N ASN A 273 -7.10 2.32 -9.53
CA ASN A 273 -6.48 1.20 -8.82
C ASN A 273 -6.81 -0.16 -9.46
N PRO A 274 -6.04 -0.56 -10.48
CA PRO A 274 -6.21 -1.83 -11.20
C PRO A 274 -6.25 -3.06 -10.31
N LEU A 275 -5.47 -3.07 -9.23
CA LEU A 275 -5.37 -4.22 -8.33
C LEU A 275 -6.68 -4.46 -7.59
N VAL A 276 -7.27 -3.41 -7.01
CA VAL A 276 -8.56 -3.51 -6.30
C VAL A 276 -9.64 -3.98 -7.27
N CYS A 277 -9.70 -3.41 -8.48
CA CYS A 277 -10.64 -3.83 -9.53
C CYS A 277 -10.48 -5.33 -9.86
N LEU A 278 -9.25 -5.78 -10.14
CA LEU A 278 -8.98 -7.18 -10.46
C LEU A 278 -9.34 -8.13 -9.31
N LEU A 279 -9.11 -7.73 -8.06
CA LEU A 279 -9.48 -8.54 -6.89
C LEU A 279 -10.99 -8.64 -6.71
N LEU A 280 -11.73 -7.54 -6.90
CA LEU A 280 -13.19 -7.56 -6.85
C LEU A 280 -13.77 -8.42 -7.97
N LEU A 281 -13.23 -8.31 -9.18
CA LEU A 281 -13.67 -9.13 -10.33
C LEU A 281 -13.31 -10.60 -10.16
N ARG A 282 -12.16 -10.92 -9.54
CA ARG A 282 -11.77 -12.29 -9.20
C ARG A 282 -12.78 -12.93 -8.27
N ASP A 283 -13.19 -12.21 -7.22
CA ASP A 283 -14.14 -12.70 -6.24
C ASP A 283 -15.56 -12.83 -6.85
N ALA A 284 -15.97 -11.87 -7.68
CA ALA A 284 -17.21 -11.96 -8.46
C ALA A 284 -17.20 -13.15 -9.44
N ARG A 285 -16.08 -13.41 -10.11
CA ARG A 285 -15.89 -14.57 -10.98
C ARG A 285 -16.10 -15.87 -10.21
N GLN A 286 -15.53 -16.00 -9.02
CA GLN A 286 -15.66 -17.21 -8.21
C GLN A 286 -17.14 -17.52 -7.89
N VAL A 287 -17.93 -16.50 -7.57
CA VAL A 287 -19.38 -16.65 -7.37
C VAL A 287 -20.07 -17.05 -8.69
N LEU A 288 -19.65 -16.48 -9.81
CA LEU A 288 -20.24 -16.75 -11.11
C LEU A 288 -19.87 -18.10 -11.70
N GLU A 289 -18.74 -18.68 -11.34
CA GLU A 289 -18.39 -20.04 -11.77
C GLU A 289 -19.43 -21.07 -11.29
N GLN A 290 -20.08 -20.79 -10.16
CA GLN A 290 -21.12 -21.65 -9.58
C GLN A 290 -22.52 -21.32 -10.12
N THR A 291 -22.79 -20.05 -10.41
CA THR A 291 -24.16 -19.56 -10.70
C THR A 291 -24.41 -19.23 -12.17
N SER A 292 -23.39 -18.77 -12.92
CA SER A 292 -23.46 -18.44 -14.34
C SER A 292 -22.08 -18.61 -15.04
N PRO A 293 -21.72 -19.84 -15.44
CA PRO A 293 -20.41 -20.12 -16.07
C PRO A 293 -20.14 -19.33 -17.35
N ARG A 294 -21.20 -18.93 -18.06
CA ARG A 294 -21.09 -18.07 -19.25
C ARG A 294 -20.56 -16.68 -18.88
N ASP A 295 -21.11 -16.06 -17.85
CA ASP A 295 -20.71 -14.72 -17.43
C ASP A 295 -19.32 -14.72 -16.78
N ALA A 296 -19.00 -15.80 -16.05
CA ALA A 296 -17.64 -16.02 -15.54
C ALA A 296 -16.59 -16.01 -16.68
N LYS A 297 -16.87 -16.66 -17.82
CA LYS A 297 -15.99 -16.63 -19.00
C LYS A 297 -15.83 -15.23 -19.60
N ILE A 298 -16.88 -14.40 -19.56
CA ILE A 298 -16.79 -13.01 -20.03
C ILE A 298 -15.88 -12.21 -19.10
N LEU A 299 -16.05 -12.36 -17.78
CA LEU A 299 -15.16 -11.71 -16.80
C LEU A 299 -13.70 -12.11 -16.97
N VAL A 300 -13.40 -13.38 -17.21
CA VAL A 300 -12.02 -13.84 -17.47
C VAL A 300 -11.41 -13.07 -18.64
N LYS A 301 -12.13 -12.96 -19.77
CA LYS A 301 -11.64 -12.21 -20.94
C LYS A 301 -11.37 -10.74 -20.61
N LEU A 302 -12.25 -10.09 -19.86
CA LEU A 302 -12.06 -8.69 -19.44
C LEU A 302 -10.84 -8.55 -18.51
N MET A 303 -10.68 -9.47 -17.55
CA MET A 303 -9.53 -9.49 -16.64
C MET A 303 -8.21 -9.72 -17.38
N ASP A 304 -8.18 -10.59 -18.38
CA ASP A 304 -6.98 -10.86 -19.18
C ASP A 304 -6.60 -9.67 -20.07
N GLN A 305 -7.59 -9.01 -20.69
CA GLN A 305 -7.39 -7.77 -21.44
C GLN A 305 -6.79 -6.68 -20.53
N ALA A 306 -7.38 -6.50 -19.35
CA ALA A 306 -6.89 -5.58 -18.33
C ALA A 306 -5.45 -5.89 -17.91
N ARG A 307 -5.14 -7.16 -17.58
CA ARG A 307 -3.78 -7.58 -17.20
C ARG A 307 -2.75 -7.24 -18.28
N ALA A 308 -3.08 -7.42 -19.56
CA ALA A 308 -2.20 -7.06 -20.66
C ALA A 308 -1.97 -5.54 -20.78
N SER A 309 -2.99 -4.74 -20.47
CA SER A 309 -2.89 -3.27 -20.47
C SER A 309 -2.14 -2.72 -19.25
N PHE A 310 -2.16 -3.42 -18.10
CA PHE A 310 -1.47 -2.99 -16.90
C PHE A 310 0.00 -3.41 -16.86
N GLN A 311 0.84 -2.73 -17.63
CA GLN A 311 2.30 -2.95 -17.69
C GLN A 311 3.06 -2.77 -16.35
N ARG A 312 2.38 -2.33 -15.27
CA ARG A 312 3.00 -1.94 -13.98
C ARG A 312 2.35 -2.56 -12.74
N ILE A 313 1.59 -3.66 -12.85
CA ILE A 313 1.24 -4.42 -11.63
C ILE A 313 2.51 -5.17 -11.18
N PRO A 314 3.05 -4.93 -9.98
CA PRO A 314 4.21 -5.69 -9.49
C PRO A 314 3.97 -7.20 -9.63
N LYS A 315 4.90 -7.92 -10.28
CA LYS A 315 4.83 -9.38 -10.51
C LYS A 315 4.42 -10.19 -9.25
N LEU A 316 4.89 -9.76 -8.08
CA LEU A 316 4.55 -10.34 -6.76
C LEU A 316 3.04 -10.38 -6.43
N LEU A 317 2.22 -9.56 -7.08
CA LEU A 317 0.77 -9.51 -6.89
C LEU A 317 -0.01 -10.32 -7.92
N LEU A 318 0.62 -10.67 -9.05
CA LEU A 318 0.06 -11.57 -10.06
C LEU A 318 0.31 -13.04 -9.70
N GLU A 319 1.39 -13.34 -8.98
CA GLU A 319 1.76 -14.70 -8.53
C GLU A 319 0.92 -15.18 -7.31
N ALA A 320 0.20 -14.28 -6.63
CA ALA A 320 -0.73 -14.62 -5.54
C ALA A 320 -2.13 -15.04 -6.04
N ALA A 321 -2.36 -15.07 -7.35
CA ALA A 321 -3.53 -15.66 -7.97
C ALA A 321 -3.15 -17.06 -8.49
N PRO A 322 -3.56 -18.17 -7.85
CA PRO A 322 -3.46 -19.45 -8.51
C PRO A 322 -4.27 -19.40 -9.82
N ALA A 323 -3.72 -20.04 -10.86
CA ALA A 323 -4.36 -20.21 -12.16
C ALA A 323 -5.75 -20.86 -12.02
#